data_AF-A0A7V5N496-F1
#
_entry.id   AF-A0A7V5N496-F1
#
_cell.length_a   1.000
_cell.length_b   1.000
_cell.length_c   1.000
_cell.angle_alpha   90.00
_cell.angle_beta   90.00
_cell.angle_gamma   90.00
#
_symmetry.space_group_name_H-M   'P 1'
#
loop_
_entity.id
_entity.type
_entity.pdbx_description
1 polymer ?
#
loop_
_entity_poly.entity_id
_entity_poly.type
_entity_poly.pdbx_seq_one_letter_code
_entity_poly.pdbx_strand_id
1 'polypeptide(L)'
;MTKTDKIIEGIAAELIMVETDDLPALAGIHEDFIQLGKRVGDNSSLTSLAIKACADLVEKIVLSDVDDKSEALTTLNNSVASLQLLLRDKRDESEVQFPDELGINKTEEGKTVPKDLSSTAEESFNKVEAAPAATESDDSGESYVINLSEADTDLIADFINEAREHCSNAEQMLMDLETGEDKDDKINAIFRSFHTIKGAAGFLDLTPIMHVAHECETLLDLGRKGTVSIEGSVADIVFDSIDTLRQLLKGTEEALSSGSPFDGRVVVSSVLATLRKILKNPEDIPPEVTGNRIGDRLIDAGIVSQSRIDIALENKEDPDEKLGETLVKQKVVPAKAVAQVLRQQQKSKQEKVVGGGAVREMVKIDTERLDRLV
;
A
#
# COMPACT_ATOMS: atom_id res chain seq x y z
N MET A 1 -24.75 1.30 -30.10
CA MET A 1 -23.59 1.32 -29.18
C MET A 1 -24.01 0.80 -27.83
N THR A 2 -23.44 -0.34 -27.44
CA THR A 2 -23.49 -0.87 -26.08
C THR A 2 -22.67 0.02 -25.13
N LYS A 3 -22.76 -0.20 -23.81
CA LYS A 3 -21.94 0.55 -22.84
C LYS A 3 -20.45 0.23 -22.98
N THR A 4 -20.10 -1.00 -23.36
CA THR A 4 -18.72 -1.44 -23.69
C THR A 4 -18.19 -0.72 -24.92
N ASP A 5 -19.01 -0.56 -25.97
CA ASP A 5 -18.61 0.19 -27.18
C ASP A 5 -18.25 1.65 -26.85
N LYS A 6 -18.94 2.27 -25.89
CA LYS A 6 -18.65 3.66 -25.48
C LYS A 6 -17.32 3.80 -24.76
N ILE A 7 -16.98 2.84 -23.90
CA ILE A 7 -15.74 2.86 -23.12
C ILE A 7 -14.54 2.64 -24.06
N ILE A 8 -14.60 1.63 -24.95
CA ILE A 8 -13.47 1.35 -25.85
C ILE A 8 -13.23 2.47 -26.88
N GLU A 9 -14.29 3.19 -27.30
CA GLU A 9 -14.14 4.39 -28.15
C GLU A 9 -13.59 5.60 -27.36
N GLY A 10 -13.92 5.71 -26.07
CA GLY A 10 -13.32 6.70 -25.16
C GLY A 10 -11.83 6.49 -24.99
N ILE A 11 -11.43 5.27 -24.62
CA ILE A 11 -10.03 4.84 -24.50
C ILE A 11 -9.25 5.14 -25.79
N ALA A 12 -9.81 4.78 -26.95
CA ALA A 12 -9.15 5.02 -28.23
C ALA A 12 -8.96 6.52 -28.54
N ALA A 13 -9.94 7.36 -28.20
CA ALA A 13 -9.84 8.80 -28.41
C ALA A 13 -8.80 9.45 -27.48
N GLU A 14 -8.73 9.01 -26.22
CA GLU A 14 -7.76 9.50 -25.25
C GLU A 14 -6.33 9.08 -25.60
N LEU A 15 -6.14 7.82 -26.01
CA LEU A 15 -4.83 7.29 -26.39
C LEU A 15 -4.19 7.95 -27.62
N ILE A 16 -4.99 8.56 -28.51
CA ILE A 16 -4.47 9.32 -29.65
C ILE A 16 -3.83 10.63 -29.19
N MET A 17 -4.31 11.20 -28.10
CA MET A 17 -3.92 12.53 -27.62
C MET A 17 -2.93 12.48 -26.45
N VAL A 18 -2.78 11.31 -25.80
CA VAL A 18 -1.97 11.16 -24.59
C VAL A 18 -0.47 11.23 -24.91
N GLU A 19 0.27 11.96 -24.08
CA GLU A 19 1.73 12.00 -24.09
C GLU A 19 2.30 11.02 -23.05
N THR A 20 3.53 10.52 -23.25
CA THR A 20 4.14 9.49 -22.39
C THR A 20 4.35 9.89 -20.93
N ASP A 21 4.29 11.20 -20.66
CA ASP A 21 4.48 11.86 -19.37
C ASP A 21 3.18 12.41 -18.77
N ASP A 22 2.04 12.29 -19.47
CA ASP A 22 0.71 12.67 -18.95
C ASP A 22 0.15 11.57 -18.02
N LEU A 23 0.70 11.50 -16.81
CA LEU A 23 0.31 10.51 -15.79
C LEU A 23 -1.20 10.57 -15.44
N PRO A 24 -1.85 11.75 -15.30
CA PRO A 24 -3.30 11.80 -15.08
C PRO A 24 -4.11 11.16 -16.20
N ALA A 25 -3.77 11.42 -17.47
CA ALA A 25 -4.46 10.82 -18.60
C ALA A 25 -4.24 9.30 -18.66
N LEU A 26 -3.01 8.83 -18.43
CA LEU A 26 -2.70 7.39 -18.37
C LEU A 26 -3.43 6.67 -17.23
N ALA A 27 -3.54 7.30 -16.05
CA ALA A 27 -4.31 6.76 -14.94
C ALA A 27 -5.82 6.67 -15.25
N GLY A 28 -6.36 7.66 -15.99
CA GLY A 28 -7.73 7.61 -16.50
C GLY A 28 -7.96 6.45 -17.46
N ILE A 29 -7.05 6.29 -18.44
CA ILE A 29 -7.08 5.18 -19.41
C ILE A 29 -7.00 3.82 -18.68
N HIS A 30 -6.16 3.70 -17.64
CA HIS A 30 -6.06 2.50 -16.82
C HIS A 30 -7.39 2.13 -16.14
N GLU A 31 -8.03 3.10 -15.48
CA GLU A 31 -9.34 2.89 -14.86
C GLU A 31 -10.42 2.51 -15.88
N ASP A 32 -10.39 3.11 -17.06
CA ASP A 32 -11.33 2.77 -18.14
C ASP A 32 -11.15 1.32 -18.62
N PHE A 33 -9.92 0.80 -18.71
CA PHE A 33 -9.70 -0.63 -18.98
C PHE A 33 -10.26 -1.53 -17.87
N ILE A 34 -10.09 -1.15 -16.60
CA ILE A 34 -10.68 -1.89 -15.46
C ILE A 34 -12.22 -1.91 -15.59
N GLN A 35 -12.83 -0.76 -15.90
CA GLN A 35 -14.29 -0.68 -16.09
C GLN A 35 -14.77 -1.48 -17.30
N LEU A 36 -13.98 -1.51 -18.38
CA LEU A 36 -14.25 -2.30 -19.56
C LEU A 36 -14.22 -3.80 -19.23
N GLY A 37 -13.19 -4.27 -18.53
CA GLY A 37 -13.04 -5.66 -18.11
C GLY A 37 -14.22 -6.13 -17.25
N LYS A 38 -14.63 -5.32 -16.27
CA LYS A 38 -15.82 -5.59 -15.42
C LYS A 38 -17.12 -5.77 -16.22
N ARG A 39 -17.26 -5.14 -17.39
CA ARG A 39 -18.44 -5.30 -18.25
C ARG A 39 -18.39 -6.52 -19.17
N VAL A 40 -17.19 -6.95 -19.58
CA VAL A 40 -17.03 -8.12 -20.46
C VAL A 40 -17.29 -9.41 -19.69
N GLY A 41 -16.89 -9.48 -18.42
CA GLY A 41 -17.37 -10.47 -17.44
C GLY A 41 -16.89 -11.92 -17.62
N ASP A 42 -16.41 -12.32 -18.79
CA ASP A 42 -15.78 -13.63 -19.02
C ASP A 42 -14.26 -13.51 -19.03
N ASN A 43 -13.63 -13.87 -17.90
CA ASN A 43 -12.18 -13.79 -17.69
C ASN A 43 -11.34 -14.77 -18.54
N SER A 44 -11.97 -15.74 -19.20
CA SER A 44 -11.27 -16.74 -20.02
C SER A 44 -11.29 -16.42 -21.51
N SER A 45 -11.98 -15.35 -21.91
CA SER A 45 -12.07 -14.91 -23.31
C SER A 45 -10.76 -14.26 -23.75
N LEU A 46 -10.43 -14.35 -25.05
CA LEU A 46 -9.30 -13.59 -25.60
C LEU A 46 -9.49 -12.09 -25.34
N THR A 47 -10.74 -11.64 -25.40
CA THR A 47 -11.15 -10.26 -25.15
C THR A 47 -10.80 -9.80 -23.73
N SER A 48 -11.09 -10.59 -22.69
CA SER A 48 -10.77 -10.21 -21.31
C SER A 48 -9.28 -10.24 -21.02
N LEU A 49 -8.55 -11.21 -21.59
CA LEU A 49 -7.10 -11.28 -21.48
C LEU A 49 -6.45 -10.05 -22.11
N ALA A 50 -6.92 -9.65 -23.28
CA ALA A 50 -6.47 -8.44 -23.96
C ALA A 50 -6.74 -7.17 -23.17
N ILE A 51 -7.93 -7.03 -22.58
CA ILE A 51 -8.24 -5.89 -21.72
C ILE A 51 -7.31 -5.83 -20.52
N LYS A 52 -7.06 -6.98 -19.86
CA LYS A 52 -6.16 -7.06 -18.70
C LYS A 52 -4.72 -6.70 -19.08
N ALA A 53 -4.17 -7.29 -20.14
CA ALA A 53 -2.81 -6.99 -20.56
C ALA A 53 -2.65 -5.51 -21.00
N CYS A 54 -3.69 -4.91 -21.57
CA CYS A 54 -3.67 -3.47 -21.86
C CYS A 54 -3.63 -2.63 -20.57
N ALA A 55 -4.41 -2.99 -19.55
CA ALA A 55 -4.35 -2.33 -18.25
C ALA A 55 -2.96 -2.47 -17.62
N ASP A 56 -2.42 -3.69 -17.56
CA ASP A 56 -1.09 -3.98 -17.01
C ASP A 56 0.00 -3.19 -17.77
N LEU A 57 -0.13 -3.05 -19.10
CA LEU A 57 0.82 -2.27 -19.90
C LEU A 57 0.73 -0.76 -19.59
N VAL A 58 -0.47 -0.20 -19.42
CA VAL A 58 -0.65 1.19 -18.98
C VAL A 58 -0.02 1.41 -17.61
N GLU A 59 -0.23 0.47 -16.69
CA GLU A 59 0.36 0.51 -15.35
C GLU A 59 1.89 0.55 -15.42
N LYS A 60 2.51 -0.34 -16.21
CA LYS A 60 3.96 -0.35 -16.42
C LYS A 60 4.48 0.97 -17.00
N ILE A 61 3.75 1.59 -17.94
CA ILE A 61 4.11 2.91 -18.49
C ILE A 61 4.09 3.98 -17.37
N VAL A 62 3.04 3.98 -16.53
CA VAL A 62 2.87 4.90 -15.40
C VAL A 62 3.94 4.70 -14.32
N LEU A 63 4.34 3.46 -14.06
CA LEU A 63 5.38 3.10 -13.11
C LEU A 63 6.81 3.28 -13.65
N SER A 64 6.95 3.68 -14.93
CA SER A 64 8.22 3.71 -15.65
C SER A 64 8.96 2.36 -15.64
N ASP A 65 8.20 1.27 -15.61
CA ASP A 65 8.66 -0.12 -15.65
C ASP A 65 8.55 -0.68 -17.08
N VAL A 66 9.01 0.14 -18.04
CA VAL A 66 9.11 -0.21 -19.47
C VAL A 66 10.40 0.37 -20.03
N ASP A 67 11.04 -0.37 -20.93
CA ASP A 67 12.29 0.07 -21.57
C ASP A 67 12.07 1.32 -22.43
N ASP A 68 10.97 1.38 -23.18
CA ASP A 68 10.56 2.51 -24.01
C ASP A 68 9.06 2.78 -23.89
N LYS A 69 8.70 3.95 -23.31
CA LYS A 69 7.30 4.37 -23.14
C LYS A 69 6.57 4.65 -24.45
N SER A 70 7.28 5.11 -25.48
CA SER A 70 6.72 5.39 -26.80
C SER A 70 6.36 4.11 -27.54
N GLU A 71 7.25 3.10 -27.44
CA GLU A 71 6.99 1.76 -27.96
C GLU A 71 5.82 1.10 -27.23
N ALA A 72 5.80 1.18 -25.89
CA ALA A 72 4.69 0.66 -25.08
C ALA A 72 3.34 1.32 -25.42
N LEU A 73 3.29 2.65 -25.61
CA LEU A 73 2.08 3.34 -26.07
C LEU A 73 1.66 2.92 -27.49
N THR A 74 2.61 2.60 -28.36
CA THR A 74 2.32 2.11 -29.71
C THR A 74 1.68 0.72 -29.64
N THR A 75 2.23 -0.17 -28.82
CA THR A 75 1.67 -1.51 -28.54
C THR A 75 0.25 -1.40 -27.97
N LEU A 76 0.03 -0.48 -27.03
CA LEU A 76 -1.28 -0.23 -26.45
C LEU A 76 -2.29 0.26 -27.49
N ASN A 77 -1.92 1.23 -28.33
CA ASN A 77 -2.77 1.74 -29.42
C ASN A 77 -3.19 0.63 -30.40
N ASN A 78 -2.24 -0.21 -30.82
CA ASN A 78 -2.53 -1.33 -31.70
C ASN A 78 -3.45 -2.36 -31.04
N SER A 79 -3.28 -2.59 -29.74
CA SER A 79 -4.10 -3.52 -28.97
C SER A 79 -5.54 -3.02 -28.80
N VAL A 80 -5.73 -1.72 -28.60
CA VAL A 80 -7.06 -1.09 -28.55
C VAL A 80 -7.77 -1.19 -29.89
N ALA A 81 -7.07 -1.02 -31.01
CA ALA A 81 -7.65 -1.25 -32.33
C ALA A 81 -8.17 -2.69 -32.48
N SER A 82 -7.42 -3.68 -32.01
CA SER A 82 -7.84 -5.09 -31.98
C SER A 82 -9.04 -5.33 -31.05
N LEU A 83 -9.09 -4.68 -29.88
CA LEU A 83 -10.25 -4.72 -28.99
C LEU A 83 -11.50 -4.10 -29.63
N GLN A 84 -11.38 -3.04 -30.43
CA GLN A 84 -12.50 -2.46 -31.17
C GLN A 84 -13.08 -3.46 -32.19
N LEU A 85 -12.23 -4.24 -32.87
CA LEU A 85 -12.71 -5.29 -33.79
C LEU A 85 -13.57 -6.34 -33.08
N LEU A 86 -13.16 -6.76 -31.88
CA LEU A 86 -13.90 -7.75 -31.07
C LEU A 86 -15.17 -7.15 -30.46
N LEU A 87 -15.05 -6.01 -29.79
CA LEU A 87 -16.12 -5.45 -28.97
C LEU A 87 -17.15 -4.67 -29.80
N ARG A 88 -16.71 -3.85 -30.75
CA ARG A 88 -17.61 -3.03 -31.57
C ARG A 88 -18.06 -3.79 -32.81
N ASP A 89 -17.11 -4.33 -33.57
CA ASP A 89 -17.39 -4.95 -34.87
C ASP A 89 -17.85 -6.41 -34.73
N LYS A 90 -17.90 -6.94 -33.50
CA LYS A 90 -18.35 -8.29 -33.15
C LYS A 90 -17.65 -9.36 -33.98
N ARG A 91 -16.36 -9.13 -34.30
CA ARG A 91 -15.50 -10.10 -34.96
C ARG A 91 -15.32 -11.31 -34.06
N ASP A 92 -15.17 -12.46 -34.70
CA ASP A 92 -14.84 -13.69 -34.00
C ASP A 92 -13.43 -13.60 -33.41
N GLU A 93 -13.23 -14.15 -32.21
CA GLU A 93 -11.92 -14.12 -31.54
C GLU A 93 -10.84 -14.78 -32.40
N SER A 94 -11.17 -15.75 -33.25
CA SER A 94 -10.24 -16.41 -34.18
C SER A 94 -9.71 -15.48 -35.28
N GLU A 95 -10.43 -14.41 -35.64
CA GLU A 95 -10.09 -13.49 -36.74
C GLU A 95 -9.21 -12.30 -36.31
N VAL A 96 -9.07 -12.05 -35.00
CA VAL A 96 -8.35 -10.88 -34.48
C VAL A 96 -6.98 -11.27 -33.94
N GLN A 97 -5.95 -10.46 -34.24
CA GLN A 97 -4.60 -10.64 -33.71
C GLN A 97 -4.23 -9.45 -32.84
N PHE A 98 -3.50 -9.72 -31.76
CA PHE A 98 -2.90 -8.71 -30.89
C PHE A 98 -1.39 -8.62 -31.18
N PRO A 99 -0.75 -7.48 -30.89
CA PRO A 99 0.70 -7.37 -30.94
C PRO A 99 1.39 -8.40 -30.04
N ASP A 100 2.51 -8.96 -30.49
CA ASP A 100 3.26 -9.98 -29.75
C ASP A 100 3.80 -9.41 -28.42
N GLU A 101 4.12 -8.12 -28.41
CA GLU A 101 4.62 -7.35 -27.28
C GLU A 101 3.59 -7.23 -26.14
N LEU A 102 2.30 -7.41 -26.44
CA LEU A 102 1.24 -7.45 -25.42
C LEU A 102 1.27 -8.76 -24.61
N GLY A 103 1.99 -9.79 -25.10
CA GLY A 103 2.16 -11.06 -24.39
C GLY A 103 0.95 -12.00 -24.48
N ILE A 104 0.06 -11.83 -25.45
CA ILE A 104 -1.15 -12.65 -25.62
C ILE A 104 -1.04 -13.50 -26.89
N ASN A 105 -0.59 -14.74 -26.74
CA ASN A 105 -0.53 -15.69 -27.85
C ASN A 105 -1.79 -16.56 -27.91
N LYS A 106 -2.39 -16.68 -29.10
CA LYS A 106 -3.30 -17.78 -29.45
C LYS A 106 -2.48 -19.07 -29.56
N THR A 107 -2.85 -20.12 -28.84
CA THR A 107 -2.41 -21.48 -29.23
C THR A 107 -3.53 -22.19 -29.96
N GLU A 108 -3.16 -22.86 -31.05
CA GLU A 108 -3.96 -23.94 -31.62
C GLU A 108 -4.19 -24.97 -30.50
N GLU A 109 -5.45 -25.31 -30.23
CA GLU A 109 -5.89 -26.26 -29.19
C GLU A 109 -5.91 -25.76 -27.72
N GLY A 110 -6.61 -24.66 -27.45
CA GLY A 110 -7.51 -24.57 -26.28
C GLY A 110 -6.92 -24.76 -24.85
N LYS A 111 -5.61 -24.59 -24.65
CA LYS A 111 -4.96 -24.51 -23.32
C LYS A 111 -3.60 -23.81 -23.45
N THR A 112 -3.37 -22.74 -22.69
CA THR A 112 -2.07 -22.04 -22.64
C THR A 112 -1.51 -21.97 -21.23
N VAL A 113 -0.23 -22.29 -21.12
CA VAL A 113 0.70 -22.06 -20.00
C VAL A 113 1.79 -21.11 -20.52
N PRO A 114 2.32 -20.16 -19.73
CA PRO A 114 3.45 -19.31 -20.12
C PRO A 114 4.73 -20.13 -20.33
N LYS A 115 5.61 -19.72 -21.26
CA LYS A 115 6.88 -20.41 -21.52
C LYS A 115 8.09 -19.51 -21.29
N ASP A 116 8.99 -20.06 -20.47
CA ASP A 116 10.39 -19.76 -20.22
C ASP A 116 10.75 -18.56 -19.32
N LEU A 117 10.82 -18.90 -18.03
CA LEU A 117 11.73 -18.31 -17.06
C LEU A 117 13.20 -18.57 -17.45
N SER A 118 14.01 -17.52 -17.42
CA SER A 118 15.36 -17.63 -16.88
C SER A 118 15.60 -16.54 -15.86
N SER A 119 15.67 -16.96 -14.59
CA SER A 119 16.08 -16.22 -13.37
C SER A 119 15.10 -15.10 -12.96
N THR A 120 14.51 -15.07 -11.77
CA THR A 120 14.79 -15.69 -10.47
C THR A 120 13.48 -15.77 -9.69
N ALA A 121 13.27 -16.89 -9.01
CA ALA A 121 12.33 -17.14 -7.91
C ALA A 121 11.13 -16.18 -7.75
N GLU A 122 9.96 -16.56 -8.26
CA GLU A 122 8.63 -16.18 -7.75
C GLU A 122 7.56 -16.90 -8.60
N GLU A 123 7.23 -18.14 -8.24
CA GLU A 123 6.05 -18.85 -8.73
C GLU A 123 5.44 -19.61 -7.56
N SER A 124 4.43 -19.02 -6.89
CA SER A 124 3.41 -19.74 -6.10
C SER A 124 2.13 -18.91 -5.86
N PHE A 125 1.64 -18.15 -6.85
CA PHE A 125 0.29 -17.57 -6.79
C PHE A 125 -0.36 -17.50 -8.16
N ASN A 126 -1.01 -18.58 -8.61
CA ASN A 126 -2.04 -18.40 -9.64
C ASN A 126 -3.06 -19.52 -9.65
N LYS A 127 -4.09 -19.35 -8.83
CA LYS A 127 -5.44 -19.85 -9.11
C LYS A 127 -6.44 -19.16 -8.19
N VAL A 128 -7.54 -18.67 -8.77
CA VAL A 128 -8.92 -18.45 -8.24
C VAL A 128 -9.47 -17.15 -8.87
N GLU A 129 -10.31 -17.25 -9.89
CA GLU A 129 -11.76 -17.07 -9.78
C GLU A 129 -12.20 -15.72 -9.15
N ALA A 130 -12.93 -14.94 -9.95
CA ALA A 130 -13.41 -13.61 -9.60
C ALA A 130 -14.41 -13.61 -8.44
N ALA A 131 -14.17 -12.75 -7.45
CA ALA A 131 -15.14 -12.33 -6.45
C ALA A 131 -15.44 -10.80 -6.61
N PRO A 132 -16.60 -10.33 -6.14
CA PRO A 132 -17.36 -9.28 -6.79
C PRO A 132 -16.90 -7.85 -6.46
N ALA A 133 -17.17 -6.96 -7.41
CA ALA A 133 -16.94 -5.52 -7.33
C ALA A 133 -17.54 -4.89 -6.06
N ALA A 134 -16.69 -4.28 -5.23
CA ALA A 134 -17.11 -3.32 -4.22
C ALA A 134 -17.29 -1.93 -4.87
N THR A 135 -18.54 -1.48 -4.87
CA THR A 135 -18.98 -0.14 -5.25
C THR A 135 -18.57 0.90 -4.22
N GLU A 136 -18.31 2.12 -4.67
CA GLU A 136 -18.14 3.28 -3.80
C GLU A 136 -19.39 3.58 -2.94
N SER A 137 -19.11 4.12 -1.75
CA SER A 137 -19.97 4.87 -0.81
C SER A 137 -20.62 4.14 0.38
N ASP A 138 -20.37 4.73 1.56
CA ASP A 138 -21.19 4.87 2.77
C ASP A 138 -20.72 4.15 4.06
N ASP A 139 -20.54 4.97 5.10
CA ASP A 139 -19.98 4.74 6.45
C ASP A 139 -20.90 3.89 7.37
N SER A 140 -21.49 2.82 6.86
CA SER A 140 -22.31 1.94 7.69
C SER A 140 -22.34 0.51 7.19
N GLY A 141 -21.38 -0.33 7.62
CA GLY A 141 -21.51 -1.79 7.50
C GLY A 141 -20.27 -2.60 7.18
N GLU A 142 -19.08 -2.00 7.05
CA GLU A 142 -17.86 -2.73 6.69
C GLU A 142 -17.53 -3.83 7.75
N SER A 143 -17.46 -5.07 7.28
CA SER A 143 -17.01 -6.21 8.08
C SER A 143 -15.49 -6.29 7.98
N TYR A 144 -14.81 -6.09 9.10
CA TYR A 144 -13.36 -6.28 9.21
C TYR A 144 -13.02 -7.63 9.86
N VAL A 145 -13.96 -8.56 9.82
CA VAL A 145 -13.76 -9.92 10.31
C VAL A 145 -13.18 -10.76 9.18
N ILE A 146 -11.98 -11.28 9.41
CA ILE A 146 -11.31 -12.23 8.50
C ILE A 146 -11.80 -13.63 8.88
N ASN A 147 -12.48 -14.28 7.92
CA ASN A 147 -12.90 -15.67 8.02
C ASN A 147 -12.07 -16.48 7.03
N LEU A 148 -11.29 -17.44 7.53
CA LEU A 148 -10.37 -18.21 6.70
C LEU A 148 -11.05 -19.51 6.27
N SER A 149 -11.06 -19.76 4.96
CA SER A 149 -11.48 -21.04 4.39
C SER A 149 -10.30 -22.02 4.45
N GLU A 150 -10.54 -23.29 4.77
CA GLU A 150 -9.48 -24.33 4.77
C GLU A 150 -8.83 -24.53 3.38
N ALA A 151 -9.45 -24.04 2.30
CA ALA A 151 -8.97 -24.22 0.93
C ALA A 151 -7.85 -23.26 0.53
N ASP A 152 -7.69 -22.14 1.25
CA ASP A 152 -6.77 -21.03 0.87
C ASP A 152 -5.59 -20.87 1.85
N THR A 153 -5.41 -21.83 2.76
CA THR A 153 -4.49 -21.72 3.90
C THR A 153 -3.03 -21.48 3.49
N ASP A 154 -2.55 -22.21 2.48
CA ASP A 154 -1.17 -22.09 1.97
C ASP A 154 -0.97 -20.77 1.22
N LEU A 155 -1.95 -20.39 0.41
CA LEU A 155 -1.99 -19.12 -0.33
C LEU A 155 -1.95 -17.93 0.65
N ILE A 156 -2.69 -17.99 1.75
CA ILE A 156 -2.69 -16.93 2.75
C ILE A 156 -1.36 -16.87 3.51
N ALA A 157 -0.74 -18.02 3.79
CA ALA A 157 0.57 -18.06 4.45
C ALA A 157 1.68 -17.44 3.59
N ASP A 158 1.71 -17.76 2.30
CA ASP A 158 2.69 -17.20 1.36
C ASP A 158 2.47 -15.67 1.22
N PHE A 159 1.22 -15.22 1.19
CA PHE A 159 0.87 -13.80 1.08
C PHE A 159 1.33 -13.04 2.31
N ILE A 160 1.16 -13.63 3.50
CA ILE A 160 1.63 -13.01 4.75
C ILE A 160 3.13 -12.77 4.71
N ASN A 161 3.91 -13.69 4.15
CA ASN A 161 5.36 -13.54 4.04
C ASN A 161 5.74 -12.46 3.03
N GLU A 162 5.15 -12.48 1.82
CA GLU A 162 5.40 -11.46 0.79
C GLU A 162 4.98 -10.07 1.25
N ALA A 163 3.81 -9.94 1.87
CA ALA A 163 3.32 -8.66 2.39
C ALA A 163 4.22 -8.10 3.51
N ARG A 164 4.83 -8.96 4.34
CA ARG A 164 5.83 -8.54 5.35
C ARG A 164 7.10 -8.01 4.71
N GLU A 165 7.55 -8.61 3.61
CA GLU A 165 8.68 -8.11 2.84
C GLU A 165 8.37 -6.75 2.21
N HIS A 166 7.21 -6.60 1.56
CA HIS A 166 6.76 -5.32 1.02
C HIS A 166 6.64 -4.24 2.10
N CYS A 167 6.14 -4.57 3.30
CA CYS A 167 6.10 -3.64 4.43
C CYS A 167 7.51 -3.21 4.86
N SER A 168 8.45 -4.14 4.97
CA SER A 168 9.84 -3.85 5.35
C SER A 168 10.55 -2.98 4.30
N ASN A 169 10.33 -3.27 3.02
CA ASN A 169 10.87 -2.50 1.91
C ASN A 169 10.28 -1.08 1.89
N ALA A 170 8.97 -0.94 2.08
CA ALA A 170 8.30 0.36 2.15
C ALA A 170 8.81 1.20 3.33
N GLU A 171 8.98 0.59 4.50
CA GLU A 171 9.51 1.28 5.69
C GLU A 171 10.94 1.78 5.46
N GLN A 172 11.80 0.95 4.88
CA GLN A 172 13.18 1.34 4.57
C GLN A 172 13.22 2.53 3.60
N MET A 173 12.45 2.47 2.51
CA MET A 173 12.37 3.57 1.55
C MET A 173 11.81 4.86 2.17
N LEU A 174 10.86 4.74 3.10
CA LEU A 174 10.30 5.88 3.81
C LEU A 174 11.30 6.50 4.79
N MET A 175 12.09 5.70 5.50
CA MET A 175 13.20 6.19 6.33
C MET A 175 14.26 6.89 5.47
N ASP A 176 14.61 6.31 4.33
CA ASP A 176 15.60 6.89 3.43
C ASP A 176 15.11 8.20 2.80
N LEU A 177 13.80 8.43 2.72
CA LEU A 177 13.22 9.66 2.17
C LEU A 177 13.60 10.90 3.02
N GLU A 178 13.83 10.74 4.33
CA GLU A 178 14.28 11.82 5.23
C GLU A 178 15.71 12.31 4.89
N THR A 179 16.53 11.50 4.22
CA THR A 179 17.91 11.86 3.84
C THR A 179 17.99 12.82 2.65
N GLY A 180 16.91 12.98 1.89
CA GLY A 180 16.75 14.03 0.87
C GLY A 180 17.20 13.70 -0.55
N GLU A 181 17.87 12.58 -0.80
CA GLU A 181 18.23 12.09 -2.14
C GLU A 181 17.15 11.17 -2.73
N ASP A 182 16.94 11.21 -4.05
CA ASP A 182 16.06 10.31 -4.81
C ASP A 182 14.62 10.19 -4.26
N LYS A 183 14.03 11.32 -3.83
CA LYS A 183 12.70 11.35 -3.20
C LYS A 183 11.61 10.71 -4.06
N ASP A 184 11.54 11.05 -5.34
CA ASP A 184 10.50 10.56 -6.24
C ASP A 184 10.60 9.05 -6.44
N ASP A 185 11.81 8.52 -6.58
CA ASP A 185 12.06 7.07 -6.71
C ASP A 185 11.67 6.31 -5.44
N LYS A 186 11.96 6.89 -4.26
CA LYS A 186 11.55 6.33 -2.97
C LYS A 186 10.03 6.33 -2.81
N ILE A 187 9.35 7.42 -3.14
CA ILE A 187 7.87 7.47 -3.12
C ILE A 187 7.28 6.44 -4.07
N ASN A 188 7.83 6.31 -5.29
CA ASN A 188 7.41 5.30 -6.27
C ASN A 188 7.61 3.87 -5.74
N ALA A 189 8.73 3.60 -5.06
CA ALA A 189 8.99 2.29 -4.47
C ALA A 189 7.99 1.95 -3.34
N ILE A 190 7.71 2.90 -2.45
CA ILE A 190 6.71 2.75 -1.39
C ILE A 190 5.34 2.51 -2.00
N PHE A 191 4.94 3.31 -2.99
CA PHE A 191 3.68 3.16 -3.71
C PHE A 191 3.51 1.75 -4.30
N ARG A 192 4.54 1.20 -4.97
CA ARG A 192 4.51 -0.16 -5.52
C ARG A 192 4.28 -1.23 -4.46
N SER A 193 4.95 -1.15 -3.31
CA SER A 193 4.72 -2.08 -2.20
C SER A 193 3.26 -2.09 -1.74
N PHE A 194 2.66 -0.91 -1.58
CA PHE A 194 1.25 -0.80 -1.19
C PHE A 194 0.30 -1.30 -2.29
N HIS A 195 0.60 -1.02 -3.55
CA HIS A 195 -0.19 -1.50 -4.69
C HIS A 195 -0.21 -3.03 -4.77
N THR A 196 0.95 -3.68 -4.64
CA THR A 196 1.05 -5.15 -4.64
C THR A 196 0.29 -5.76 -3.46
N ILE A 197 0.45 -5.21 -2.25
CA ILE A 197 -0.30 -5.67 -1.07
C ILE A 197 -1.82 -5.54 -1.28
N LYS A 198 -2.29 -4.41 -1.84
CA LYS A 198 -3.71 -4.19 -2.13
C LYS A 198 -4.23 -5.24 -3.10
N GLY A 199 -3.52 -5.49 -4.20
CA GLY A 199 -3.92 -6.46 -5.23
C GLY A 199 -4.07 -7.87 -4.66
N ALA A 200 -3.05 -8.34 -3.93
CA ALA A 200 -3.07 -9.67 -3.33
C ALA A 200 -4.09 -9.80 -2.18
N ALA A 201 -4.23 -8.78 -1.33
CA ALA A 201 -5.23 -8.78 -0.26
C ALA A 201 -6.67 -8.77 -0.79
N GLY A 202 -6.94 -8.04 -1.89
CA GLY A 202 -8.25 -8.04 -2.55
C GLY A 202 -8.58 -9.39 -3.18
N PHE A 203 -7.58 -10.07 -3.73
CA PHE A 203 -7.72 -11.43 -4.28
C PHE A 203 -8.07 -12.47 -3.20
N LEU A 204 -7.44 -12.38 -2.02
CA LEU A 204 -7.65 -13.28 -0.90
C LEU A 204 -8.84 -12.90 0.01
N ASP A 205 -9.63 -11.90 -0.39
CA ASP A 205 -10.75 -11.33 0.40
C ASP A 205 -10.34 -10.88 1.82
N LEU A 206 -9.08 -10.46 1.98
CA LEU A 206 -8.53 -9.91 3.23
C LEU A 206 -8.89 -8.43 3.35
N THR A 207 -10.19 -8.16 3.43
CA THR A 207 -10.79 -6.82 3.39
C THR A 207 -10.09 -5.79 4.30
N PRO A 208 -9.74 -6.07 5.57
CA PRO A 208 -9.04 -5.10 6.41
C PRO A 208 -7.69 -4.65 5.85
N ILE A 209 -6.94 -5.58 5.30
CA ILE A 209 -5.60 -5.35 4.74
C ILE A 209 -5.73 -4.57 3.44
N MET A 210 -6.64 -5.00 2.56
CA MET A 210 -6.93 -4.32 1.30
C MET A 210 -7.32 -2.85 1.51
N HIS A 211 -8.20 -2.54 2.49
CA HIS A 211 -8.62 -1.16 2.75
C HIS A 211 -7.46 -0.26 3.22
N VAL A 212 -6.65 -0.73 4.18
CA VAL A 212 -5.49 0.07 4.65
C VAL A 212 -4.51 0.28 3.50
N ALA A 213 -4.26 -0.76 2.70
CA ALA A 213 -3.35 -0.66 1.57
C ALA A 213 -3.83 0.35 0.52
N HIS A 214 -5.11 0.29 0.15
CA HIS A 214 -5.71 1.18 -0.85
C HIS A 214 -5.72 2.66 -0.44
N GLU A 215 -6.11 2.96 0.81
CA GLU A 215 -6.19 4.35 1.28
C GLU A 215 -4.78 4.96 1.40
N CYS A 216 -3.79 4.17 1.84
CA CYS A 216 -2.39 4.61 1.87
C CYS A 216 -1.80 4.76 0.46
N GLU A 217 -2.09 3.84 -0.47
CA GLU A 217 -1.71 3.95 -1.88
C GLU A 217 -2.24 5.25 -2.50
N THR A 218 -3.49 5.60 -2.22
CA THR A 218 -4.10 6.85 -2.70
C THR A 218 -3.38 8.09 -2.15
N LEU A 219 -2.97 8.06 -0.87
CA LEU A 219 -2.18 9.14 -0.27
C LEU A 219 -0.80 9.26 -0.93
N LEU A 220 -0.14 8.13 -1.20
CA LEU A 220 1.16 8.08 -1.87
C LEU A 220 1.05 8.57 -3.33
N ASP A 221 -0.05 8.29 -4.03
CA ASP A 221 -0.31 8.83 -5.36
C ASP A 221 -0.43 10.36 -5.38
N LEU A 222 -1.06 10.96 -4.35
CA LEU A 222 -1.03 12.43 -4.18
C LEU A 222 0.40 12.94 -3.95
N GLY A 223 1.25 12.15 -3.27
CA GLY A 223 2.68 12.39 -3.14
C GLY A 223 3.41 12.40 -4.48
N ARG A 224 3.21 11.37 -5.30
CA ARG A 224 3.79 11.24 -6.65
C ARG A 224 3.41 12.39 -7.57
N LYS A 225 2.18 12.89 -7.44
CA LYS A 225 1.66 14.04 -8.19
C LYS A 225 2.13 15.39 -7.65
N GLY A 226 2.94 15.41 -6.58
CA GLY A 226 3.40 16.63 -5.91
C GLY A 226 2.29 17.44 -5.23
N THR A 227 1.10 16.84 -5.03
CA THR A 227 -0.04 17.49 -4.38
C THR A 227 0.15 17.53 -2.86
N VAL A 228 0.82 16.53 -2.30
CA VAL A 228 1.15 16.42 -0.87
C VAL A 228 2.64 16.11 -0.72
N SER A 229 3.33 16.73 0.24
CA SER A 229 4.70 16.33 0.60
C SER A 229 4.66 15.11 1.52
N ILE A 230 5.36 14.04 1.18
CA ILE A 230 5.47 12.82 2.02
C ILE A 230 6.54 13.05 3.10
N GLU A 231 6.29 14.00 3.99
CA GLU A 231 7.22 14.41 5.05
C GLU A 231 6.44 14.67 6.35
N GLY A 232 7.16 14.72 7.48
CA GLY A 232 6.59 15.04 8.79
C GLY A 232 5.37 14.18 9.12
N SER A 233 4.23 14.83 9.39
CA SER A 233 2.99 14.12 9.73
C SER A 233 2.45 13.21 8.63
N VAL A 234 2.71 13.48 7.35
CA VAL A 234 2.29 12.58 6.27
C VAL A 234 3.12 11.31 6.28
N ALA A 235 4.44 11.43 6.47
CA ALA A 235 5.31 10.28 6.64
C ALA A 235 4.94 9.46 7.89
N ASP A 236 4.63 10.11 9.02
CA ASP A 236 4.14 9.43 10.24
C ASP A 236 2.88 8.59 9.95
N ILE A 237 1.95 9.09 9.13
CA ILE A 237 0.73 8.36 8.75
C ILE A 237 1.04 7.15 7.86
N VAL A 238 2.02 7.25 6.97
CA VAL A 238 2.48 6.10 6.17
C VAL A 238 3.13 5.06 7.08
N PHE A 239 3.95 5.45 8.07
CA PHE A 239 4.46 4.53 9.09
C PHE A 239 3.34 3.86 9.88
N ASP A 240 2.35 4.62 10.37
CA ASP A 240 1.19 4.08 11.07
C ASP A 240 0.42 3.07 10.21
N SER A 241 0.37 3.31 8.89
CA SER A 241 -0.26 2.39 7.91
C SER A 241 0.53 1.10 7.77
N ILE A 242 1.87 1.16 7.68
CA ILE A 242 2.76 -0.02 7.66
C ILE A 242 2.59 -0.83 8.96
N ASP A 243 2.59 -0.17 10.11
CA ASP A 243 2.42 -0.82 11.42
C ASP A 243 1.05 -1.47 11.56
N THR A 244 0.00 -0.83 11.04
CA THR A 244 -1.35 -1.39 10.99
C THR A 244 -1.40 -2.63 10.10
N LEU A 245 -0.79 -2.59 8.91
CA LEU A 245 -0.68 -3.76 8.02
C LEU A 245 0.04 -4.91 8.74
N ARG A 246 1.16 -4.67 9.41
CA ARG A 246 1.88 -5.70 10.18
C ARG A 246 1.02 -6.33 11.28
N GLN A 247 0.24 -5.52 12.00
CA GLN A 247 -0.68 -6.03 13.02
C GLN A 247 -1.79 -6.88 12.41
N LEU A 248 -2.35 -6.48 11.26
CA LEU A 248 -3.35 -7.27 10.55
C LEU A 248 -2.78 -8.58 10.01
N LEU A 249 -1.58 -8.57 9.44
CA LEU A 249 -0.89 -9.76 8.95
C LEU A 249 -0.65 -10.75 10.10
N LYS A 250 -0.20 -10.25 11.26
CA LYS A 250 -0.04 -11.07 12.47
C LYS A 250 -1.37 -11.65 12.95
N GLY A 251 -2.44 -10.85 13.02
CA GLY A 251 -3.76 -11.34 13.40
C GLY A 251 -4.32 -12.38 12.43
N THR A 252 -4.02 -12.22 11.14
CA THR A 252 -4.40 -13.19 10.09
C THR A 252 -3.64 -14.51 10.26
N GLU A 253 -2.33 -14.47 10.55
CA GLU A 253 -1.51 -15.65 10.84
C GLU A 253 -1.99 -16.40 12.11
N GLU A 254 -2.37 -15.66 13.15
CA GLU A 254 -2.96 -16.23 14.37
C GLU A 254 -4.32 -16.87 14.10
N ALA A 255 -5.16 -16.24 13.28
CA ALA A 255 -6.43 -16.82 12.82
C ALA A 255 -6.20 -18.10 12.01
N LEU A 256 -5.19 -18.12 11.15
CA LEU A 256 -4.81 -19.27 10.33
C LEU A 256 -4.42 -20.47 11.21
N SER A 257 -3.62 -20.21 12.24
CA SER A 257 -3.13 -21.24 13.16
C SER A 257 -4.20 -21.74 14.13
N SER A 258 -5.12 -20.87 14.54
CA SER A 258 -6.14 -21.17 15.56
C SER A 258 -7.49 -21.61 14.98
N GLY A 259 -7.73 -21.39 13.68
CA GLY A 259 -9.02 -21.59 13.02
C GLY A 259 -10.12 -20.67 13.53
N SER A 260 -9.78 -19.63 14.31
CA SER A 260 -10.73 -18.68 14.86
C SER A 260 -10.74 -17.38 14.05
N PRO A 261 -11.91 -16.75 13.79
CA PRO A 261 -11.97 -15.48 13.07
C PRO A 261 -11.19 -14.38 13.78
N PHE A 262 -10.52 -13.53 13.02
CA PHE A 262 -9.85 -12.33 13.53
C PHE A 262 -10.66 -11.08 13.18
N ASP A 263 -11.00 -10.28 14.18
CA ASP A 263 -11.68 -8.99 13.99
C ASP A 263 -10.65 -7.85 13.99
N GLY A 264 -10.35 -7.33 12.80
CA GLY A 264 -9.41 -6.23 12.60
C GLY A 264 -9.97 -4.84 12.92
N ARG A 265 -11.25 -4.69 13.32
CA ARG A 265 -11.89 -3.36 13.50
C ARG A 265 -11.10 -2.42 14.39
N VAL A 266 -10.65 -2.93 15.54
CA VAL A 266 -9.91 -2.11 16.52
C VAL A 266 -8.59 -1.63 15.92
N VAL A 267 -7.92 -2.50 15.17
CA VAL A 267 -6.62 -2.24 14.55
C VAL A 267 -6.72 -1.18 13.45
N VAL A 268 -7.71 -1.28 12.55
CA VAL A 268 -7.83 -0.37 11.39
C VAL A 268 -8.47 0.98 11.72
N SER A 269 -9.24 1.07 12.80
CA SER A 269 -10.15 2.19 13.05
C SER A 269 -9.46 3.56 13.09
N SER A 270 -8.31 3.69 13.74
CA SER A 270 -7.61 4.97 13.88
C SER A 270 -6.92 5.41 12.58
N VAL A 271 -6.29 4.47 11.87
CA VAL A 271 -5.53 4.77 10.66
C VAL A 271 -6.46 5.07 9.49
N LEU A 272 -7.49 4.26 9.27
CA LEU A 272 -8.46 4.52 8.20
C LEU A 272 -9.20 5.84 8.40
N ALA A 273 -9.57 6.17 9.64
CA ALA A 273 -10.19 7.47 9.94
C ALA A 273 -9.26 8.64 9.61
N THR A 274 -7.96 8.48 9.85
CA THR A 274 -6.94 9.51 9.59
C THR A 274 -6.68 9.67 8.10
N LEU A 275 -6.43 8.56 7.39
CA LEU A 275 -6.24 8.52 5.94
C LEU A 275 -7.44 9.13 5.21
N ARG A 276 -8.66 8.63 5.48
CA ARG A 276 -9.89 9.12 4.83
C ARG A 276 -10.15 10.61 5.09
N LYS A 277 -9.75 11.13 6.27
CA LYS A 277 -9.87 12.56 6.56
C LYS A 277 -8.93 13.38 5.68
N ILE A 278 -7.67 12.97 5.54
CA ILE A 278 -6.66 13.69 4.76
C ILE A 278 -6.94 13.60 3.27
N LEU A 279 -7.38 12.43 2.77
CA LEU A 279 -7.75 12.27 1.37
C LEU A 279 -8.93 13.15 0.96
N LYS A 280 -9.87 13.42 1.89
CA LYS A 280 -10.98 14.35 1.64
C LYS A 280 -10.53 15.82 1.70
N ASN A 281 -9.65 16.15 2.63
CA ASN A 281 -9.14 17.50 2.83
C ASN A 281 -7.60 17.47 2.97
N PRO A 282 -6.85 17.51 1.86
CA PRO A 282 -5.38 17.53 1.91
C PRO A 282 -4.80 18.74 2.65
N GLU A 283 -5.59 19.80 2.86
CA GLU A 283 -5.21 20.98 3.63
C GLU A 283 -5.32 20.79 5.15
N ASP A 284 -6.00 19.73 5.60
CA ASP A 284 -6.18 19.36 7.02
C ASP A 284 -5.05 18.45 7.55
N ILE A 285 -3.93 18.32 6.82
CA ILE A 285 -2.76 17.59 7.29
C ILE A 285 -2.39 18.15 8.68
N PRO A 286 -2.36 17.29 9.73
CA PRO A 286 -1.99 17.74 11.06
C PRO A 286 -0.63 18.46 11.00
N PRO A 287 -0.46 19.62 11.64
CA PRO A 287 0.85 20.23 11.74
C PRO A 287 1.80 19.23 12.42
N GLU A 288 3.01 19.14 11.87
CA GLU A 288 4.06 18.22 12.31
C GLU A 288 4.12 18.13 13.85
N VAL A 289 3.83 16.94 14.39
CA VAL A 289 3.86 16.73 15.84
C VAL A 289 5.31 16.48 16.28
N THR A 290 6.15 17.50 16.14
CA THR A 290 7.49 17.61 16.76
C THR A 290 7.43 17.65 18.30
N GLY A 291 6.26 17.49 18.91
CA GLY A 291 6.05 17.62 20.36
C GLY A 291 5.90 16.32 21.14
N ASN A 292 5.91 15.14 20.50
CA ASN A 292 5.65 13.87 21.18
C ASN A 292 6.79 12.84 21.15
N ARG A 293 7.81 13.01 20.29
CA ARG A 293 8.98 12.13 20.33
C ARG A 293 9.80 12.46 21.59
N ILE A 294 10.34 11.44 22.24
CA ILE A 294 11.09 11.64 23.48
C ILE A 294 12.36 12.46 23.24
N GLY A 295 12.94 12.37 22.03
CA GLY A 295 14.08 13.18 21.61
C GLY A 295 13.77 14.67 21.61
N ASP A 296 12.71 15.08 20.93
CA ASP A 296 12.29 16.48 20.82
C ASP A 296 11.98 17.08 22.19
N ARG A 297 11.31 16.33 23.06
CA ARG A 297 11.02 16.81 24.43
C ARG A 297 12.27 16.90 25.31
N LEU A 298 13.27 16.04 25.10
CA LEU A 298 14.55 16.14 25.79
C LEU A 298 15.35 17.35 25.27
N ILE A 299 15.19 17.71 24.00
CA ILE A 299 15.75 18.92 23.39
C ILE A 299 15.06 20.18 23.93
N ASP A 300 13.72 20.22 23.93
CA ASP A 300 12.91 21.33 24.44
C ASP A 300 13.17 21.60 25.93
N ALA A 301 13.39 20.53 26.70
CA ALA A 301 13.75 20.64 28.10
C ALA A 301 15.22 21.06 28.33
N GLY A 302 16.01 21.22 27.27
CA GLY A 302 17.43 21.58 27.31
C GLY A 302 18.31 20.48 27.91
N ILE A 303 17.84 19.23 27.91
CA ILE A 303 18.51 18.09 28.55
C ILE A 303 19.54 17.46 27.60
N VAL A 304 19.24 17.45 26.30
CA VAL A 304 20.10 16.89 25.24
C VAL A 304 20.03 17.77 24.00
N SER A 305 21.06 17.76 23.17
CA SER A 305 21.07 18.45 21.87
C SER A 305 20.79 17.46 20.74
N GLN A 306 20.23 17.93 19.60
CA GLN A 306 19.98 17.09 18.42
C GLN A 306 21.22 16.26 18.02
N SER A 307 22.39 16.89 17.92
CA SER A 307 23.64 16.20 17.56
C SER A 307 24.04 15.08 18.52
N ARG A 308 23.58 15.09 19.77
CA ARG A 308 23.85 14.00 20.73
C ARG A 308 22.85 12.87 20.62
N ILE A 309 21.65 13.14 20.12
CA ILE A 309 20.66 12.12 19.77
C ILE A 309 21.12 11.38 18.52
N ASP A 310 21.60 12.12 17.51
CA ASP A 310 22.07 11.53 16.25
C ASP A 310 23.24 10.56 16.50
N ILE A 311 24.24 11.00 17.28
CA ILE A 311 25.36 10.14 17.72
C ILE A 311 24.84 8.91 18.49
N ALA A 312 23.77 9.06 19.28
CA ALA A 312 23.23 7.96 20.05
C ALA A 312 22.50 6.92 19.19
N LEU A 313 21.81 7.37 18.15
CA LEU A 313 21.16 6.55 17.14
C LEU A 313 22.19 5.84 16.25
N GLU A 314 23.26 6.51 15.85
CA GLU A 314 24.37 5.91 15.09
C GLU A 314 25.09 4.81 15.87
N ASN A 315 25.24 4.97 17.19
CA ASN A 315 25.93 4.01 18.06
C ASN A 315 24.96 3.01 18.74
N LYS A 316 23.76 2.84 18.19
CA LYS A 316 22.75 1.94 18.73
C LYS A 316 23.14 0.49 18.42
N GLU A 317 23.31 -0.32 19.47
CA GLU A 317 23.72 -1.73 19.35
C GLU A 317 22.57 -2.65 18.91
N ASP A 318 21.32 -2.24 19.18
CA ASP A 318 20.11 -3.01 18.91
C ASP A 318 19.07 -2.12 18.21
N PRO A 319 18.71 -2.41 16.93
CA PRO A 319 17.72 -1.65 16.18
C PRO A 319 16.36 -1.50 16.87
N ASP A 320 15.97 -2.43 17.75
CA ASP A 320 14.67 -2.41 18.44
C ASP A 320 14.72 -1.71 19.81
N GLU A 321 15.90 -1.33 20.31
CA GLU A 321 16.04 -0.67 21.61
C GLU A 321 15.35 0.70 21.62
N LYS A 322 14.60 1.05 22.67
CA LYS A 322 13.91 2.34 22.70
C LYS A 322 14.92 3.47 22.83
N LEU A 323 14.71 4.58 22.11
CA LEU A 323 15.60 5.75 22.15
C LEU A 323 15.89 6.24 23.59
N GLY A 324 14.87 6.26 24.45
CA GLY A 324 15.05 6.64 25.86
C GLY A 324 15.95 5.69 26.66
N GLU A 325 15.99 4.41 26.30
CA GLU A 325 16.85 3.40 26.93
C GLU A 325 18.28 3.51 26.38
N THR A 326 18.43 3.64 25.06
CA THR A 326 19.73 3.89 24.40
C THR A 326 20.42 5.14 24.95
N LEU A 327 19.70 6.27 25.09
CA LEU A 327 20.25 7.52 25.63
C LEU A 327 20.72 7.41 27.10
N VAL A 328 20.07 6.55 27.90
CA VAL A 328 20.46 6.29 29.30
C VAL A 328 21.64 5.34 29.36
N LYS A 329 21.61 4.27 28.57
CA LYS A 329 22.67 3.26 28.47
C LYS A 329 23.99 3.87 28.01
N GLN A 330 23.94 4.76 27.01
CA GLN A 330 25.09 5.51 26.52
C GLN A 330 25.45 6.73 27.39
N LYS A 331 24.77 6.94 28.53
CA LYS A 331 24.99 8.04 29.48
C LYS A 331 24.87 9.44 28.88
N VAL A 332 24.16 9.57 27.76
CA VAL A 332 23.85 10.84 27.10
C VAL A 332 22.83 11.63 27.93
N VAL A 333 21.88 10.92 28.55
CA VAL A 333 20.82 11.49 29.37
C VAL A 333 20.67 10.68 30.67
N PRO A 334 20.53 11.33 31.85
CA PRO A 334 20.28 10.59 33.08
C PRO A 334 18.87 9.98 33.10
N ALA A 335 18.74 8.75 33.60
CA ALA A 335 17.46 8.01 33.68
C ALA A 335 16.33 8.82 34.35
N LYS A 336 16.67 9.63 35.35
CA LYS A 336 15.73 10.52 36.05
C LYS A 336 15.10 11.57 35.11
N ALA A 337 15.86 12.07 34.16
CA ALA A 337 15.40 13.07 33.20
C ALA A 337 14.46 12.44 32.15
N VAL A 338 14.80 11.26 31.64
CA VAL A 338 13.91 10.48 30.76
C VAL A 338 12.59 10.14 31.45
N ALA A 339 12.65 9.68 32.71
CA ALA A 339 11.46 9.38 33.51
C ALA A 339 10.58 10.63 33.77
N GLN A 340 11.19 11.81 33.95
CA GLN A 340 10.46 13.06 34.14
C GLN A 340 9.71 13.47 32.86
N VAL A 341 10.34 13.33 31.69
CA VAL A 341 9.73 13.62 30.39
C VAL A 341 8.61 12.62 30.07
N LEU A 342 8.81 11.33 30.33
CA LEU A 342 7.78 10.29 30.18
C LEU A 342 6.56 10.52 31.08
N ARG A 343 6.77 10.95 32.33
CA ARG A 343 5.67 11.30 33.25
C ARG A 343 4.87 12.50 32.74
N GLN A 344 5.53 13.50 32.16
CA GLN A 344 4.85 14.63 31.54
C GLN A 344 4.07 14.20 30.29
N GLN A 345 4.59 13.27 29.49
CA GLN A 345 3.89 12.68 28.35
C GLN A 345 2.59 11.96 28.78
N GLN A 346 2.66 11.14 29.83
CA GLN A 346 1.48 10.44 30.37
C GLN A 346 0.42 11.40 30.94
N LYS A 347 0.86 12.51 31.57
CA LYS A 347 -0.04 13.55 32.10
C LYS A 347 -0.72 14.35 30.98
N SER A 348 0.03 14.64 29.91
CA SER A 348 -0.48 15.27 28.68
C SER A 348 -1.52 14.39 27.97
N LYS A 349 -1.29 13.06 27.95
CA LYS A 349 -2.25 12.06 27.46
C LYS A 349 -3.51 11.98 28.32
N GLN A 350 -3.38 12.07 29.65
CA GLN A 350 -4.54 12.07 30.56
C GLN A 350 -5.41 13.32 30.46
N GLU A 351 -4.84 14.50 30.24
CA GLU A 351 -5.61 15.75 30.08
C GLU A 351 -6.36 15.81 28.74
N LYS A 352 -5.82 15.23 27.65
CA LYS A 352 -6.54 15.08 26.37
C LYS A 352 -7.72 14.08 26.45
N VAL A 353 -7.68 13.09 27.33
CA VAL A 353 -8.72 12.06 27.46
C VAL A 353 -9.97 12.54 28.22
N VAL A 354 -9.91 13.67 28.94
CA VAL A 354 -11.09 14.21 29.64
C VAL A 354 -12.05 14.95 28.67
N GLY A 355 -11.60 15.29 27.45
CA GLY A 355 -12.40 16.00 26.44
C GLY A 355 -13.15 15.13 25.43
N GLY A 356 -12.96 13.81 25.42
CA GLY A 356 -13.65 12.94 24.47
C GLY A 356 -13.39 11.45 24.72
N GLY A 357 -14.48 10.71 24.98
CA GLY A 357 -14.66 9.25 24.86
C GLY A 357 -13.45 8.34 25.09
N ALA A 358 -13.41 7.70 26.26
CA ALA A 358 -12.34 6.82 26.70
C ALA A 358 -12.22 5.49 25.93
N VAL A 359 -10.97 5.08 25.63
CA VAL A 359 -10.53 3.67 25.73
C VAL A 359 -9.21 3.66 26.52
N ARG A 360 -9.20 2.95 27.64
CA ARG A 360 -8.03 2.78 28.51
C ARG A 360 -7.17 1.65 27.96
N GLU A 361 -5.95 1.96 27.55
CA GLU A 361 -4.89 0.95 27.41
C GLU A 361 -3.83 1.19 28.49
N MET A 362 -3.87 0.36 29.54
CA MET A 362 -2.86 0.32 30.59
C MET A 362 -1.72 -0.58 30.13
N VAL A 363 -0.65 0.00 29.60
CA VAL A 363 0.63 -0.71 29.50
C VAL A 363 1.23 -0.78 30.91
N LYS A 364 1.06 -1.93 31.56
CA LYS A 364 1.73 -2.30 32.81
C LYS A 364 3.22 -2.45 32.51
N ILE A 365 4.04 -1.50 32.97
CA ILE A 365 5.49 -1.70 33.05
C ILE A 365 5.76 -2.15 34.50
N ASP A 366 6.27 -3.37 34.65
CA ASP A 366 6.65 -3.93 35.95
C ASP A 366 7.69 -3.05 36.63
N THR A 367 7.31 -2.48 37.77
CA THR A 367 8.11 -1.52 38.55
C THR A 367 9.27 -2.17 39.32
N GLU A 368 9.53 -3.47 39.16
CA GLU A 368 10.55 -4.19 39.94
C GLU A 368 11.99 -4.07 39.38
N ARG A 369 12.18 -3.53 38.16
CA ARG A 369 13.53 -3.41 37.56
C ARG A 369 14.31 -2.14 37.95
N LEU A 370 13.74 -1.22 38.74
CA LEU A 370 14.41 0.02 39.14
C LEU A 370 15.27 -0.09 40.41
N ASP A 371 15.17 -1.18 41.17
CA ASP A 371 15.81 -1.31 42.50
C ASP A 371 17.18 -2.01 42.50
N ARG A 372 17.79 -2.24 41.33
CA ARG A 372 19.15 -2.87 41.23
C ARG A 372 20.26 -1.95 40.71
N LEU A 373 20.09 -0.65 40.81
CA LEU A 373 21.13 0.33 40.47
C LEU A 373 21.25 1.41 41.57
N VAL A 374 21.61 0.96 42.77
CA VAL A 374 22.29 1.78 43.79
C VAL A 374 23.68 1.24 44.00
#